data_AF-A0A2V2CUF5-F1
#
_entry.id   AF-A0A2V2CUF5-F1
#
_cell.length_a   1.000
_cell.length_b   1.000
_cell.length_c   1.000
_cell.angle_alpha   90.00
_cell.angle_beta   90.00
_cell.angle_gamma   90.00
#
_symmetry.space_group_name_H-M   'P 1'
#
loop_
_entity.id
_entity.type
_entity.pdbx_description
1 polymer ?
#
loop_
_entity_poly.entity_id
_entity_poly.type
_entity_poly.pdbx_seq_one_letter_code
_entity_poly.pdbx_strand_id
1 'polypeptide(L)'
;MKKHLSKICLALLWIVMLFLFLFAACGKEEPAPEAASSAPAAQTAAASPSAPSGSAIHTMTPAPASNTVSTTAPTSAALSPTPATKKPTQKPTTTRTPASTPTPVRTPTPQKTPAPASYGLDITNKSDLVSICYSTWFNPIVAKSGSSSGIYNITEILAGNAEWGPVNAFHFWGEPAVGYYRSDDQSVIRTHMTQLAEAGVDFIIIDNTNAQATAWGAGVSGSYWDQMVSQSCKALLDTILQMRAEGKQTPYVVFWNRVDDQFGWATPTRIYQEFYKSGKYRDCWVYWDGAPLMLVNMLNESGSTDVRKFAYRDEFTLRQQTVAILSGPLAQNEWTFLYDGSVPCKDADGNYEQISVYVARQSTYMSNTATAIGRRGGETFYKQWKRAFQYHPKVVTLTWWNEWAAQRFVVNGVNSFTDNYNQEYSRDIEPMKGGHGDQYYQWMKQYIAAYKAHQECPYLVEK
;
A
#
# COMPACT_ATOMS: atom_id res chain seq x y z
N MET A 1 26.96 17.18 2.80
CA MET A 1 27.42 16.01 3.58
C MET A 1 26.29 15.19 4.20
N LYS A 2 25.27 15.78 4.86
CA LYS A 2 24.14 15.01 5.45
C LYS A 2 23.24 14.25 4.44
N LYS A 3 23.08 14.73 3.20
CA LYS A 3 22.34 14.02 2.13
C LYS A 3 23.05 12.76 1.59
N HIS A 4 24.37 12.66 1.73
CA HIS A 4 25.11 11.48 1.26
C HIS A 4 25.16 10.35 2.31
N LEU A 5 25.12 10.69 3.60
CA LEU A 5 25.16 9.70 4.69
C LEU A 5 23.85 8.89 4.80
N SER A 6 22.69 9.51 4.53
CA SER A 6 21.39 8.82 4.50
C SER A 6 21.28 7.84 3.33
N LYS A 7 21.88 8.14 2.18
CA LYS A 7 21.92 7.23 1.01
C LYS A 7 22.81 6.02 1.22
N ILE A 8 23.90 6.17 2.00
CA ILE A 8 24.83 5.07 2.33
C ILE A 8 24.17 4.07 3.29
N CYS A 9 23.38 4.54 4.28
CA CYS A 9 22.61 3.63 5.15
C CYS A 9 21.50 2.87 4.42
N LEU A 10 20.85 3.50 3.42
CA LEU A 10 19.82 2.84 2.62
C LEU A 10 20.43 1.76 1.69
N ALA A 11 21.59 2.03 1.10
CA ALA A 11 22.34 1.05 0.31
C ALA A 11 22.83 -0.14 1.14
N LEU A 12 23.26 0.07 2.39
CA LEU A 12 23.70 -0.99 3.31
C LEU A 12 22.53 -1.88 3.78
N LEU A 13 21.34 -1.32 4.02
CA LEU A 13 20.15 -2.12 4.33
C LEU A 13 19.70 -2.99 3.14
N TRP A 14 19.85 -2.49 1.91
CA TRP A 14 19.54 -3.24 0.69
C TRP A 14 20.57 -4.35 0.40
N ILE A 15 21.86 -4.13 0.69
CA ILE A 15 22.90 -5.17 0.55
C ILE A 15 22.67 -6.33 1.51
N VAL A 16 22.14 -6.09 2.72
CA VAL A 16 21.77 -7.15 3.66
C VAL A 16 20.55 -7.95 3.18
N MET A 17 19.59 -7.32 2.49
CA MET A 17 18.50 -8.04 1.80
C MET A 17 18.99 -8.83 0.59
N LEU A 18 20.01 -8.35 -0.14
CA LEU A 18 20.53 -8.97 -1.36
C LEU A 18 21.31 -10.28 -1.09
N PHE A 19 22.01 -10.38 0.04
CA PHE A 19 22.76 -11.60 0.39
C PHE A 19 21.88 -12.78 0.82
N LEU A 20 20.63 -12.54 1.21
CA LEU A 20 19.69 -13.59 1.63
C LEU A 20 18.97 -14.28 0.46
N PHE A 21 18.96 -13.69 -0.74
CA PHE A 21 18.31 -14.28 -1.92
C PHE A 21 19.24 -15.11 -2.83
N LEU A 22 20.56 -14.96 -2.70
CA LEU A 22 21.54 -15.69 -3.55
C LEU A 22 21.80 -17.14 -3.11
N PHE A 23 21.39 -17.56 -1.91
CA PHE A 23 21.59 -18.93 -1.43
C PHE A 23 20.40 -19.87 -1.58
N ALA A 24 19.24 -19.38 -2.05
CA ALA A 24 18.07 -20.23 -2.31
C ALA A 24 18.09 -20.91 -3.70
N ALA A 25 19.03 -20.55 -4.58
CA ALA A 25 19.05 -20.99 -5.98
C ALA A 25 20.18 -21.98 -6.34
N CYS A 26 20.83 -22.62 -5.36
CA CYS A 26 21.87 -23.63 -5.64
C CYS A 26 21.74 -24.83 -4.70
N GLY A 27 20.67 -25.60 -4.87
CA GLY A 27 20.59 -26.98 -4.39
C GLY A 27 20.90 -27.91 -5.55
N LYS A 28 22.09 -28.50 -5.57
CA LYS A 28 22.40 -29.63 -6.47
C LYS A 28 21.56 -30.84 -6.03
N GLU A 29 20.84 -31.44 -6.97
CA GLU A 29 20.25 -32.76 -6.82
C GLU A 29 21.37 -33.83 -6.77
N GLU A 30 21.30 -34.73 -5.80
CA GLU A 30 21.93 -36.05 -5.84
C GLU A 30 20.85 -37.12 -5.66
N PRO A 31 21.01 -38.30 -6.30
CA PRO A 31 19.88 -39.14 -6.69
C PRO A 31 19.38 -40.06 -5.58
N ALA A 32 18.09 -40.40 -5.68
CA ALA A 32 17.40 -41.37 -4.83
C ALA A 32 17.94 -42.80 -5.01
N PRO A 33 17.99 -43.64 -3.95
CA PRO A 33 18.13 -45.07 -4.11
C PRO A 33 16.76 -45.78 -4.18
N GLU A 34 16.77 -46.85 -4.97
CA GLU A 34 15.67 -47.76 -5.27
C GLU A 34 15.04 -48.47 -4.06
N ALA A 35 13.82 -48.95 -4.31
CA ALA A 35 12.96 -49.72 -3.44
C ALA A 35 13.56 -51.03 -2.94
N ALA A 36 13.28 -51.37 -1.68
CA ALA A 36 13.22 -52.75 -1.22
C ALA A 36 12.14 -52.94 -0.15
N SER A 37 11.30 -53.94 -0.42
CA SER A 37 10.22 -54.52 0.38
C SER A 37 10.65 -54.87 1.83
N SER A 38 9.76 -54.64 2.81
CA SER A 38 9.15 -55.68 3.67
C SER A 38 8.57 -55.07 4.96
N ALA A 39 7.32 -55.42 5.26
CA ALA A 39 6.75 -55.35 6.61
C ALA A 39 7.11 -56.67 7.35
N PRO A 40 7.15 -56.71 8.70
CA PRO A 40 5.89 -56.88 9.43
C PRO A 40 5.78 -56.23 10.83
N ALA A 41 4.53 -55.92 11.17
CA ALA A 41 3.78 -56.12 12.42
C ALA A 41 4.38 -55.93 13.85
N ALA A 42 3.58 -55.19 14.64
CA ALA A 42 3.06 -55.48 15.99
C ALA A 42 3.71 -54.88 17.26
N GLN A 43 2.93 -53.96 17.86
CA GLN A 43 2.42 -53.97 19.24
C GLN A 43 3.27 -53.52 20.46
N THR A 44 2.63 -52.61 21.21
CA THR A 44 2.43 -52.50 22.67
C THR A 44 3.33 -51.63 23.58
N ALA A 45 2.61 -50.72 24.26
CA ALA A 45 2.57 -50.42 25.70
C ALA A 45 3.59 -49.45 26.36
N ALA A 46 3.01 -48.32 26.79
CA ALA A 46 2.98 -47.75 28.15
C ALA A 46 4.25 -47.70 29.04
N ALA A 47 4.51 -46.49 29.57
CA ALA A 47 4.61 -46.13 31.01
C ALA A 47 5.79 -45.18 31.34
N SER A 48 5.44 -44.02 31.92
CA SER A 48 6.29 -43.32 32.91
C SER A 48 6.35 -44.15 34.22
N PRO A 49 7.30 -43.94 35.17
CA PRO A 49 7.30 -42.74 36.03
C PRO A 49 8.66 -42.28 36.62
N SER A 50 8.57 -41.14 37.33
CA SER A 50 9.26 -40.76 38.58
C SER A 50 10.72 -40.24 38.59
N ALA A 51 10.84 -38.99 39.09
CA ALA A 51 11.97 -38.40 39.82
C ALA A 51 12.09 -39.01 41.26
N PRO A 52 13.07 -38.65 42.15
CA PRO A 52 13.18 -37.30 42.76
C PRO A 52 14.57 -36.83 43.28
N SER A 53 14.54 -35.62 43.89
CA SER A 53 15.45 -35.00 44.89
C SER A 53 16.78 -34.43 44.40
N GLY A 54 17.30 -33.28 44.86
CA GLY A 54 16.84 -32.30 45.85
C GLY A 54 18.04 -31.66 46.57
N SER A 55 18.18 -30.32 46.57
CA SER A 55 18.66 -29.53 47.71
C SER A 55 18.64 -28.01 47.44
N ALA A 56 18.05 -27.26 48.38
CA ALA A 56 18.11 -25.80 48.56
C ALA A 56 19.43 -25.42 49.30
N ILE A 57 19.84 -24.18 49.64
CA ILE A 57 19.25 -22.96 50.23
C ILE A 57 20.34 -21.85 50.02
N HIS A 58 20.09 -20.57 49.65
CA HIS A 58 19.85 -19.43 50.56
C HIS A 58 19.68 -18.09 49.81
N THR A 59 18.52 -17.47 50.06
CA THR A 59 18.20 -16.05 50.34
C THR A 59 19.32 -14.99 50.25
N MET A 60 19.04 -13.87 49.56
CA MET A 60 18.86 -12.54 50.18
C MET A 60 18.29 -11.50 49.19
N THR A 61 17.19 -10.88 49.57
CA THR A 61 16.61 -9.64 49.02
C THR A 61 17.38 -8.42 49.56
N PRO A 62 17.33 -7.27 48.88
CA PRO A 62 16.53 -6.17 49.45
C PRO A 62 15.77 -5.32 48.42
N ALA A 63 14.69 -4.70 48.90
CA ALA A 63 13.98 -3.57 48.31
C ALA A 63 14.04 -2.38 49.31
N PRO A 64 13.36 -1.26 49.08
CA PRO A 64 13.45 -0.28 47.97
C PRO A 64 13.89 1.10 48.51
N ALA A 65 14.21 2.06 47.62
CA ALA A 65 14.41 3.46 48.03
C ALA A 65 13.39 4.37 47.35
N SER A 66 12.51 4.92 48.18
CA SER A 66 11.63 6.05 47.96
C SER A 66 12.41 7.37 47.95
N ASN A 67 11.95 8.37 47.19
CA ASN A 67 12.03 9.79 47.56
C ASN A 67 10.94 10.59 46.83
N THR A 68 9.86 10.89 47.56
CA THR A 68 9.01 12.10 47.50
C THR A 68 9.79 13.28 48.13
N VAL A 69 9.60 14.59 47.93
CA VAL A 69 8.66 15.52 47.26
C VAL A 69 9.35 16.90 47.35
N SER A 70 9.15 17.81 46.37
CA SER A 70 8.73 19.20 46.68
C SER A 70 8.47 20.05 45.42
N THR A 71 7.24 20.52 45.43
CA THR A 71 6.55 21.61 44.74
C THR A 71 7.34 22.91 44.56
N THR A 72 7.14 23.58 43.42
CA THR A 72 6.70 25.00 43.34
C THR A 72 6.26 25.33 41.91
N ALA A 73 5.02 25.78 41.74
CA ALA A 73 4.57 26.57 40.60
C ALA A 73 5.12 28.02 40.73
N PRO A 74 5.09 28.81 39.65
CA PRO A 74 4.05 29.84 39.66
C PRO A 74 3.38 30.11 38.32
N THR A 75 2.21 30.72 38.46
CA THR A 75 1.26 31.17 37.46
C THR A 75 1.66 32.53 36.85
N SER A 76 1.14 32.77 35.65
CA SER A 76 0.56 34.04 35.15
C SER A 76 1.37 34.97 34.24
N ALA A 77 0.59 35.49 33.27
CA ALA A 77 0.57 36.83 32.69
C ALA A 77 1.12 37.02 31.28
N ALA A 78 0.17 37.34 30.40
CA ALA A 78 0.29 37.91 29.08
C ALA A 78 0.94 39.30 29.08
N LEU A 79 1.47 39.73 27.92
CA LEU A 79 1.07 40.95 27.19
C LEU A 79 2.10 41.29 26.09
N SER A 80 1.61 41.48 24.86
CA SER A 80 2.20 42.42 23.91
C SER A 80 1.83 43.86 24.31
N PRO A 81 2.61 44.88 23.90
CA PRO A 81 2.01 45.88 23.01
C PRO A 81 2.96 46.46 21.94
N THR A 82 2.33 47.27 21.10
CA THR A 82 2.59 47.65 19.71
C THR A 82 3.41 48.97 19.58
N PRO A 83 3.31 49.79 18.50
CA PRO A 83 4.43 50.23 17.64
C PRO A 83 4.86 51.70 17.84
N ALA A 84 5.95 52.14 17.19
CA ALA A 84 6.32 53.56 17.12
C ALA A 84 6.57 54.05 15.68
N THR A 85 5.98 55.21 15.39
CA THR A 85 5.88 55.95 14.12
C THR A 85 6.97 57.02 13.90
N LYS A 86 7.40 57.17 12.62
CA LYS A 86 7.89 58.35 11.80
C LYS A 86 8.61 59.53 12.50
N LYS A 87 9.67 60.14 11.94
CA LYS A 87 9.72 61.08 10.76
C LYS A 87 11.20 61.60 10.52
N PRO A 88 11.52 62.59 9.63
CA PRO A 88 12.15 62.43 8.30
C PRO A 88 13.53 63.11 8.11
N THR A 89 14.32 62.72 7.09
CA THR A 89 15.37 63.61 6.52
C THR A 89 15.75 63.29 5.05
N GLN A 90 16.42 64.25 4.42
CA GLN A 90 16.41 64.67 3.01
C GLN A 90 17.21 63.84 1.99
N LYS A 91 16.84 64.11 0.72
CA LYS A 91 17.42 63.77 -0.60
C LYS A 91 18.95 63.93 -0.69
N PRO A 92 19.61 63.12 -1.54
CA PRO A 92 20.37 63.71 -2.65
C PRO A 92 20.09 63.07 -4.02
N THR A 93 20.67 63.70 -5.03
CA THR A 93 20.26 63.81 -6.43
C THR A 93 20.95 62.80 -7.36
N THR A 94 20.14 62.27 -8.29
CA THR A 94 20.37 61.63 -9.61
C THR A 94 21.76 61.16 -10.06
N THR A 95 21.80 59.89 -10.49
CA THR A 95 22.59 59.43 -11.66
C THR A 95 21.69 58.58 -12.57
N ARG A 96 21.62 58.94 -13.86
CA ARG A 96 20.82 58.24 -14.90
C ARG A 96 21.52 56.95 -15.33
N THR A 97 20.78 55.85 -15.40
CA THR A 97 21.19 54.59 -16.05
C THR A 97 20.21 54.28 -17.20
N PRO A 98 20.67 53.73 -18.35
CA PRO A 98 19.84 53.61 -19.55
C PRO A 98 18.70 52.59 -19.40
N ALA A 99 17.59 52.85 -20.08
CA ALA A 99 16.40 51.99 -20.11
C ALA A 99 16.70 50.61 -20.71
N SER A 100 16.25 49.55 -20.03
CA SER A 100 16.23 48.19 -20.55
C SER A 100 15.10 48.01 -21.56
N THR A 101 15.43 47.44 -22.72
CA THR A 101 14.48 47.05 -23.77
C THR A 101 13.58 45.93 -23.26
N PRO A 102 12.24 45.94 -23.51
CA PRO A 102 11.37 44.85 -23.11
C PRO A 102 11.66 43.60 -23.96
N THR A 103 11.94 42.49 -23.30
CA THR A 103 12.02 41.17 -23.92
C THR A 103 10.62 40.74 -24.40
N PRO A 104 10.46 40.12 -25.58
CA PRO A 104 9.15 39.68 -26.04
C PRO A 104 8.61 38.59 -25.10
N VAL A 105 7.44 38.84 -24.52
CA VAL A 105 6.66 37.83 -23.81
C VAL A 105 6.25 36.78 -24.84
N ARG A 106 6.79 35.55 -24.74
CA ARG A 106 6.25 34.41 -25.48
C ARG A 106 4.82 34.20 -25.00
N THR A 107 3.87 34.46 -25.88
CA THR A 107 2.49 34.01 -25.72
C THR A 107 2.50 32.49 -25.49
N PRO A 108 1.93 31.97 -24.40
CA PRO A 108 1.75 30.53 -24.24
C PRO A 108 0.95 30.03 -25.44
N THR A 109 1.49 29.04 -26.17
CA THR A 109 0.71 28.30 -27.16
C THR A 109 -0.52 27.76 -26.44
N PRO A 110 -1.75 27.91 -26.96
CA PRO A 110 -2.93 27.33 -26.35
C PRO A 110 -2.70 25.82 -26.22
N GLN A 111 -2.52 25.33 -24.99
CA GLN A 111 -2.50 23.91 -24.73
C GLN A 111 -3.90 23.42 -25.08
N LYS A 112 -4.00 22.67 -26.18
CA LYS A 112 -5.25 22.08 -26.63
C LYS A 112 -5.78 21.26 -25.46
N THR A 113 -6.91 21.67 -24.87
CA THR A 113 -7.58 20.87 -23.86
C THR A 113 -7.81 19.48 -24.47
N PRO A 114 -7.29 18.39 -23.87
CA PRO A 114 -7.50 17.06 -24.40
C PRO A 114 -8.99 16.78 -24.51
N ALA A 115 -9.44 16.30 -25.67
CA ALA A 115 -10.81 15.82 -25.81
C ALA A 115 -10.99 14.58 -24.92
N PRO A 116 -12.12 14.43 -24.22
CA PRO A 116 -12.35 13.26 -23.37
C PRO A 116 -12.18 11.95 -24.13
N ALA A 117 -11.56 10.95 -23.50
CA ALA A 117 -11.48 9.61 -24.10
C ALA A 117 -12.89 9.05 -24.36
N SER A 118 -13.11 8.45 -25.53
CA SER A 118 -14.40 7.83 -25.89
C SER A 118 -14.62 6.45 -25.24
N TYR A 119 -13.62 5.98 -24.50
CA TYR A 119 -13.57 4.71 -23.79
C TYR A 119 -12.98 4.95 -22.39
N GLY A 120 -13.26 4.02 -21.46
CA GLY A 120 -12.75 4.10 -20.10
C GLY A 120 -13.37 5.23 -19.26
N LEU A 121 -12.74 5.51 -18.12
CA LEU A 121 -13.11 6.62 -17.23
C LEU A 121 -12.12 7.77 -17.43
N ASP A 122 -12.53 8.81 -18.14
CA ASP A 122 -11.75 10.05 -18.20
C ASP A 122 -11.99 10.90 -16.94
N ILE A 123 -10.94 11.07 -16.14
CA ILE A 123 -10.97 11.83 -14.89
C ILE A 123 -10.47 13.27 -15.04
N THR A 124 -10.04 13.70 -16.23
CA THR A 124 -9.40 15.01 -16.48
C THR A 124 -10.18 16.16 -15.82
N ASN A 125 -11.48 16.23 -16.08
CA ASN A 125 -12.37 17.29 -15.56
C ASN A 125 -13.31 16.79 -14.45
N LYS A 126 -13.01 15.66 -13.82
CA LYS A 126 -13.80 15.11 -12.71
C LYS A 126 -13.15 15.43 -11.36
N SER A 127 -13.97 15.55 -10.32
CA SER A 127 -13.59 15.67 -8.92
C SER A 127 -14.32 14.62 -8.08
N ASP A 128 -14.00 14.57 -6.80
CA ASP A 128 -14.68 13.75 -5.80
C ASP A 128 -14.64 12.23 -6.10
N LEU A 129 -13.56 11.82 -6.76
CA LEU A 129 -13.34 10.43 -7.14
C LEU A 129 -12.81 9.64 -5.94
N VAL A 130 -13.20 8.36 -5.88
CA VAL A 130 -12.71 7.43 -4.88
C VAL A 130 -12.05 6.24 -5.57
N SER A 131 -10.84 5.96 -5.14
CA SER A 131 -10.05 4.80 -5.55
C SER A 131 -9.69 3.92 -4.36
N ILE A 132 -9.31 2.67 -4.63
CA ILE A 132 -8.85 1.75 -3.58
C ILE A 132 -7.74 0.85 -4.12
N CYS A 133 -6.69 0.64 -3.32
CA CYS A 133 -5.64 -0.32 -3.65
C CYS A 133 -6.17 -1.76 -3.57
N TYR A 134 -5.77 -2.58 -4.53
CA TYR A 134 -6.25 -3.95 -4.74
C TYR A 134 -5.10 -4.89 -5.07
N SER A 135 -5.14 -6.08 -4.49
CA SER A 135 -4.08 -7.08 -4.54
C SER A 135 -4.48 -8.29 -5.37
N THR A 136 -3.58 -8.70 -6.26
CA THR A 136 -3.79 -9.79 -7.25
C THR A 136 -2.80 -10.96 -7.10
N TRP A 137 -2.12 -11.07 -5.96
CA TRP A 137 -0.95 -11.93 -5.81
C TRP A 137 -1.19 -13.22 -4.99
N PHE A 138 -2.43 -13.67 -4.80
CA PHE A 138 -2.71 -14.84 -3.95
C PHE A 138 -2.52 -16.20 -4.63
N ASN A 139 -2.34 -16.24 -5.95
CA ASN A 139 -2.22 -17.51 -6.69
C ASN A 139 -1.09 -18.44 -6.21
N PRO A 140 0.11 -17.95 -5.81
CA PRO A 140 1.16 -18.81 -5.27
C PRO A 140 0.95 -19.22 -3.80
N ILE A 141 -0.03 -18.60 -3.12
CA ILE A 141 -0.29 -18.81 -1.68
C ILE A 141 -1.48 -19.75 -1.51
N VAL A 142 -2.50 -19.60 -2.36
CA VAL A 142 -3.73 -20.40 -2.32
C VAL A 142 -3.72 -21.37 -3.49
N ALA A 143 -3.55 -22.66 -3.20
CA ALA A 143 -3.55 -23.70 -4.24
C ALA A 143 -4.90 -23.81 -4.96
N LYS A 144 -6.00 -23.67 -4.22
CA LYS A 144 -7.38 -23.74 -4.73
C LYS A 144 -8.29 -22.89 -3.85
N SER A 145 -9.12 -22.04 -4.47
CA SER A 145 -10.11 -21.24 -3.72
C SER A 145 -11.05 -22.12 -2.89
N GLY A 146 -11.40 -21.63 -1.71
CA GLY A 146 -12.19 -22.34 -0.70
C GLY A 146 -11.39 -23.38 0.10
N SER A 147 -10.12 -23.64 -0.24
CA SER A 147 -9.27 -24.58 0.51
C SER A 147 -8.50 -23.86 1.61
N SER A 148 -8.52 -24.41 2.82
CA SER A 148 -7.62 -24.01 3.91
C SER A 148 -6.30 -24.77 3.92
N SER A 149 -6.14 -25.77 3.04
CA SER A 149 -4.92 -26.58 2.98
C SER A 149 -3.71 -25.73 2.60
N GLY A 150 -2.67 -25.77 3.44
CA GLY A 150 -1.42 -25.02 3.24
C GLY A 150 -1.50 -23.54 3.63
N ILE A 151 -2.63 -23.09 4.19
CA ILE A 151 -2.81 -21.71 4.66
C ILE A 151 -2.38 -21.60 6.12
N TYR A 152 -1.51 -20.63 6.40
CA TYR A 152 -1.19 -20.22 7.76
C TYR A 152 -2.05 -19.01 8.13
N ASN A 153 -2.91 -19.14 9.14
CA ASN A 153 -3.79 -18.06 9.61
C ASN A 153 -3.28 -17.52 10.95
N ILE A 154 -2.84 -16.26 10.97
CA ILE A 154 -2.28 -15.62 12.17
C ILE A 154 -3.30 -15.56 13.31
N THR A 155 -4.58 -15.28 13.02
CA THR A 155 -5.62 -15.25 14.05
C THR A 155 -5.76 -16.61 14.74
N GLU A 156 -5.76 -17.71 13.99
CA GLU A 156 -5.83 -19.07 14.57
C GLU A 156 -4.55 -19.45 15.32
N ILE A 157 -3.37 -19.05 14.79
CA ILE A 157 -2.09 -19.29 15.45
C ILE A 157 -2.01 -18.56 16.80
N LEU A 158 -2.45 -17.29 16.85
CA LEU A 158 -2.49 -16.51 18.07
C LEU A 158 -3.51 -17.05 19.08
N ALA A 159 -4.56 -17.72 18.62
CA ALA A 159 -5.52 -18.42 19.47
C ALA A 159 -5.00 -19.78 20.00
N GLY A 160 -3.84 -20.25 19.54
CA GLY A 160 -3.28 -21.55 19.91
C GLY A 160 -3.88 -22.73 19.13
N ASN A 161 -4.58 -22.47 18.02
CA ASN A 161 -5.24 -23.49 17.21
C ASN A 161 -4.40 -24.00 16.03
N ALA A 162 -3.26 -23.34 15.75
CA ALA A 162 -2.39 -23.65 14.63
C ALA A 162 -0.94 -23.26 14.91
N GLU A 163 -0.02 -23.81 14.11
CA GLU A 163 1.41 -23.54 14.21
C GLU A 163 1.85 -22.47 13.20
N TRP A 164 2.92 -21.76 13.55
CA TRP A 164 3.57 -20.83 12.62
C TRP A 164 4.11 -21.56 11.40
N GLY A 165 3.84 -21.02 10.21
CA GLY A 165 4.51 -21.46 9.00
C GLY A 165 6.00 -21.14 9.01
N PRO A 166 6.77 -21.70 8.06
CA PRO A 166 8.20 -21.43 7.93
C PRO A 166 8.53 -19.94 7.86
N VAL A 167 9.76 -19.58 8.22
CA VAL A 167 10.27 -18.23 7.96
C VAL A 167 10.20 -17.98 6.44
N ASN A 168 9.81 -16.77 6.06
CA ASN A 168 9.52 -16.33 4.69
C ASN A 168 8.24 -16.90 4.05
N ALA A 169 7.46 -17.74 4.75
CA ALA A 169 6.14 -18.14 4.28
C ALA A 169 5.11 -17.01 4.48
N PHE A 170 4.14 -16.93 3.55
CA PHE A 170 3.01 -16.02 3.67
C PHE A 170 1.98 -16.55 4.66
N HIS A 171 1.44 -15.65 5.47
CA HIS A 171 0.38 -15.93 6.44
C HIS A 171 -0.78 -14.98 6.20
N PHE A 172 -2.00 -15.50 6.16
CA PHE A 172 -3.22 -14.71 6.18
C PHE A 172 -3.45 -14.17 7.59
N TRP A 173 -3.76 -12.88 7.76
CA TRP A 173 -4.03 -12.36 9.11
C TRP A 173 -5.38 -12.85 9.67
N GLY A 174 -6.33 -13.20 8.79
CA GLY A 174 -7.66 -13.74 9.10
C GLY A 174 -8.28 -14.47 7.90
N GLU A 175 -9.52 -14.96 8.03
CA GLU A 175 -10.24 -15.61 6.93
C GLU A 175 -11.17 -14.61 6.23
N PRO A 176 -11.05 -14.40 4.90
CA PRO A 176 -12.01 -13.58 4.15
C PRO A 176 -13.43 -14.16 4.22
N ALA A 177 -14.46 -13.32 4.11
CA ALA A 177 -15.85 -13.78 4.12
C ALA A 177 -16.18 -14.73 2.95
N VAL A 178 -15.45 -14.59 1.83
CA VAL A 178 -15.53 -15.47 0.66
C VAL A 178 -14.60 -16.70 0.77
N GLY A 179 -13.99 -16.93 1.93
CA GLY A 179 -12.99 -17.98 2.16
C GLY A 179 -11.61 -17.61 1.59
N TYR A 180 -10.60 -18.48 1.77
CA TYR A 180 -9.29 -18.28 1.13
C TYR A 180 -9.39 -18.46 -0.38
N TYR A 181 -8.87 -17.50 -1.15
CA TYR A 181 -9.07 -17.49 -2.59
C TYR A 181 -7.81 -17.25 -3.39
N ARG A 182 -7.81 -17.77 -4.62
CA ARG A 182 -6.89 -17.36 -5.66
C ARG A 182 -7.33 -16.03 -6.25
N SER A 183 -6.37 -15.22 -6.66
CA SER A 183 -6.64 -13.93 -7.29
C SER A 183 -7.19 -14.05 -8.72
N ASP A 184 -7.11 -15.23 -9.34
CA ASP A 184 -7.72 -15.55 -10.63
C ASP A 184 -9.10 -16.22 -10.52
N ASP A 185 -9.66 -16.34 -9.30
CA ASP A 185 -11.01 -16.88 -9.11
C ASP A 185 -12.07 -15.89 -9.60
N GLN A 186 -12.70 -16.24 -10.72
CA GLN A 186 -13.72 -15.39 -11.33
C GLN A 186 -14.85 -15.06 -10.36
N SER A 187 -15.34 -16.02 -9.56
CA SER A 187 -16.50 -15.80 -8.67
C SER A 187 -16.19 -14.77 -7.57
N VAL A 188 -14.98 -14.82 -7.03
CA VAL A 188 -14.48 -13.84 -6.06
C VAL A 188 -14.30 -12.48 -6.71
N ILE A 189 -13.73 -12.43 -7.92
CA ILE A 189 -13.61 -11.17 -8.67
C ILE A 189 -15.00 -10.54 -8.90
N ARG A 190 -16.02 -11.31 -9.32
CA ARG A 190 -17.39 -10.75 -9.50
C ARG A 190 -17.91 -10.15 -8.20
N THR A 191 -17.69 -10.84 -7.09
CA THR A 191 -18.12 -10.41 -5.76
C THR A 191 -17.46 -9.09 -5.38
N HIS A 192 -16.13 -9.00 -5.50
CA HIS A 192 -15.39 -7.77 -5.19
C HIS A 192 -15.79 -6.61 -6.09
N MET A 193 -15.86 -6.82 -7.41
CA MET A 193 -16.21 -5.73 -8.33
C MET A 193 -17.64 -5.24 -8.12
N THR A 194 -18.56 -6.13 -7.74
CA THR A 194 -19.93 -5.75 -7.35
C THR A 194 -19.91 -4.93 -6.06
N GLN A 195 -19.25 -5.42 -5.01
CA GLN A 195 -19.17 -4.73 -3.72
C GLN A 195 -18.55 -3.34 -3.83
N LEU A 196 -17.46 -3.21 -4.59
CA LEU A 196 -16.76 -1.95 -4.82
C LEU A 196 -17.58 -0.98 -5.68
N ALA A 197 -18.25 -1.46 -6.74
CA ALA A 197 -19.15 -0.62 -7.54
C ALA A 197 -20.33 -0.10 -6.70
N GLU A 198 -20.95 -0.98 -5.90
CA GLU A 198 -22.05 -0.61 -4.99
C GLU A 198 -21.62 0.34 -3.87
N ALA A 199 -20.33 0.33 -3.52
CA ALA A 199 -19.76 1.29 -2.58
C ALA A 199 -19.46 2.65 -3.20
N GLY A 200 -19.57 2.77 -4.53
CA GLY A 200 -19.26 3.99 -5.25
C GLY A 200 -17.76 4.20 -5.49
N VAL A 201 -16.94 3.13 -5.44
CA VAL A 201 -15.54 3.20 -5.84
C VAL A 201 -15.45 3.36 -7.36
N ASP A 202 -14.78 4.42 -7.82
CA ASP A 202 -14.63 4.72 -9.24
C ASP A 202 -13.58 3.84 -9.90
N PHE A 203 -12.45 3.59 -9.23
CA PHE A 203 -11.40 2.73 -9.76
C PHE A 203 -10.58 2.01 -8.70
N ILE A 204 -10.08 0.82 -9.06
CA ILE A 204 -9.09 0.09 -8.29
C ILE A 204 -7.68 0.39 -8.78
N ILE A 205 -6.72 0.33 -7.86
CA ILE A 205 -5.30 0.46 -8.14
C ILE A 205 -4.65 -0.91 -7.88
N ILE A 206 -4.23 -1.61 -8.93
CA ILE A 206 -3.53 -2.88 -8.82
C ILE A 206 -2.10 -2.63 -8.34
N ASP A 207 -1.74 -3.22 -7.21
CA ASP A 207 -0.41 -3.09 -6.61
C ASP A 207 0.58 -4.09 -7.23
N ASN A 208 1.50 -3.57 -8.05
CA ASN A 208 2.64 -4.27 -8.62
C ASN A 208 3.97 -3.63 -8.17
N THR A 209 4.00 -2.97 -7.02
CA THR A 209 5.18 -2.23 -6.52
C THR A 209 6.35 -3.14 -6.13
N ASN A 210 6.07 -4.42 -5.88
CA ASN A 210 7.09 -5.44 -5.63
C ASN A 210 7.38 -6.32 -6.86
N ALA A 211 6.61 -6.17 -7.94
CA ALA A 211 6.71 -7.04 -9.11
C ALA A 211 8.02 -6.85 -9.88
N GLN A 212 8.65 -7.95 -10.25
CA GLN A 212 9.95 -7.97 -10.93
C GLN A 212 9.86 -8.73 -12.25
N ALA A 213 9.50 -8.04 -13.33
CA ALA A 213 9.28 -8.68 -14.63
C ALA A 213 10.46 -9.57 -15.09
N THR A 214 11.70 -9.10 -14.92
CA THR A 214 12.90 -9.85 -15.33
C THR A 214 13.21 -11.00 -14.39
N ALA A 215 13.15 -10.80 -13.07
CA ALA A 215 13.51 -11.82 -12.09
C ALA A 215 12.44 -12.90 -11.91
N TRP A 216 11.17 -12.58 -12.16
CA TRP A 216 10.04 -13.49 -11.95
C TRP A 216 9.63 -14.28 -13.19
N GLY A 217 10.44 -14.23 -14.26
CA GLY A 217 10.22 -15.01 -15.48
C GLY A 217 9.01 -14.54 -16.29
N ALA A 218 8.85 -13.23 -16.50
CA ALA A 218 7.73 -12.72 -17.30
C ALA A 218 7.71 -13.31 -18.71
N GLY A 219 6.54 -13.78 -19.13
CA GLY A 219 6.34 -14.46 -20.42
C GLY A 219 6.61 -15.97 -20.41
N VAL A 220 6.96 -16.55 -19.27
CA VAL A 220 7.08 -18.00 -19.08
C VAL A 220 5.85 -18.52 -18.36
N SER A 221 5.13 -19.46 -18.98
CA SER A 221 3.94 -20.09 -18.37
C SER A 221 4.29 -20.77 -17.05
N GLY A 222 3.48 -20.57 -16.02
CA GLY A 222 3.68 -21.12 -14.68
C GLY A 222 4.76 -20.41 -13.85
N SER A 223 5.44 -19.39 -14.39
CA SER A 223 6.40 -18.60 -13.62
C SER A 223 5.72 -17.81 -12.51
N TYR A 224 6.53 -17.25 -11.61
CA TYR A 224 6.01 -16.42 -10.53
C TYR A 224 5.32 -15.15 -11.05
N TRP A 225 5.85 -14.53 -12.13
CA TRP A 225 5.17 -13.43 -12.83
C TRP A 225 3.84 -13.87 -13.42
N ASP A 226 3.82 -15.05 -14.06
CA ASP A 226 2.60 -15.56 -14.68
C ASP A 226 1.51 -15.79 -13.63
N GLN A 227 1.85 -16.39 -12.48
CA GLN A 227 0.90 -16.64 -11.40
C GLN A 227 0.45 -15.37 -10.67
N MET A 228 1.36 -14.44 -10.34
CA MET A 228 1.02 -13.25 -9.53
C MET A 228 0.47 -12.08 -10.34
N VAL A 229 0.89 -11.92 -11.59
CA VAL A 229 0.58 -10.75 -12.41
C VAL A 229 -0.26 -11.15 -13.61
N SER A 230 0.27 -11.97 -14.53
CA SER A 230 -0.39 -12.21 -15.82
C SER A 230 -1.76 -12.89 -15.67
N GLN A 231 -1.83 -14.05 -15.00
CA GLN A 231 -3.07 -14.81 -14.83
C GLN A 231 -4.10 -14.01 -14.02
N SER A 232 -3.71 -13.48 -12.87
CA SER A 232 -4.62 -12.74 -11.98
C SER A 232 -5.15 -11.45 -12.60
N CYS A 233 -4.28 -10.63 -13.21
CA CYS A 233 -4.73 -9.38 -13.83
C CYS A 233 -5.56 -9.64 -15.08
N LYS A 234 -5.23 -10.67 -15.87
CA LYS A 234 -6.05 -11.08 -17.01
C LYS A 234 -7.43 -11.56 -16.56
N ALA A 235 -7.50 -12.43 -15.55
CA ALA A 235 -8.77 -12.91 -15.00
C ALA A 235 -9.64 -11.75 -14.48
N LEU A 236 -9.03 -10.79 -13.79
CA LEU A 236 -9.70 -9.58 -13.31
C LEU A 236 -10.28 -8.75 -14.46
N LEU A 237 -9.47 -8.42 -15.46
CA LEU A 237 -9.89 -7.59 -16.59
C LEU A 237 -10.90 -8.28 -17.50
N ASP A 238 -10.72 -9.57 -17.78
CA ASP A 238 -11.68 -10.37 -18.55
C ASP A 238 -13.03 -10.47 -17.81
N THR A 239 -13.00 -10.64 -16.49
CA THR A 239 -14.22 -10.66 -15.66
C THR A 239 -14.91 -9.30 -15.65
N ILE A 240 -14.17 -8.19 -15.56
CA ILE A 240 -14.73 -6.83 -15.68
C ILE A 240 -15.43 -6.63 -17.02
N LEU A 241 -14.80 -7.00 -18.14
CA LEU A 241 -15.41 -6.90 -19.46
C LEU A 241 -16.69 -7.74 -19.55
N GLN A 242 -16.66 -8.96 -19.03
CA GLN A 242 -17.85 -9.82 -18.97
C GLN A 242 -18.97 -9.20 -18.14
N MET A 243 -18.66 -8.68 -16.93
CA MET A 243 -19.64 -7.97 -16.08
C MET A 243 -20.29 -6.82 -16.82
N ARG A 244 -19.51 -6.01 -17.54
CA ARG A 244 -20.01 -4.85 -18.28
C ARG A 244 -20.86 -5.25 -19.49
N ALA A 245 -20.49 -6.33 -20.18
CA ALA A 245 -21.32 -6.90 -21.25
C ALA A 245 -22.69 -7.41 -20.73
N GLU A 246 -22.74 -7.86 -19.48
CA GLU A 246 -23.98 -8.21 -18.77
C GLU A 246 -24.73 -6.99 -18.19
N GLY A 247 -24.26 -5.77 -18.46
CA GLY A 247 -24.86 -4.53 -17.96
C GLY A 247 -24.56 -4.20 -16.49
N LYS A 248 -23.60 -4.89 -15.86
CA LYS A 248 -23.16 -4.58 -14.50
C LYS A 248 -22.16 -3.43 -14.51
N GLN A 249 -22.23 -2.59 -13.48
CA GLN A 249 -21.20 -1.59 -13.20
C GLN A 249 -20.01 -2.26 -12.52
N THR A 250 -18.80 -1.79 -12.84
CA THR A 250 -17.57 -2.19 -12.16
C THR A 250 -16.66 -0.96 -12.02
N PRO A 251 -15.79 -0.92 -11.01
CA PRO A 251 -14.70 0.05 -10.98
C PRO A 251 -13.82 -0.05 -12.24
N TYR A 252 -13.18 1.04 -12.60
CA TYR A 252 -12.11 1.09 -13.60
C TYR A 252 -10.78 0.69 -12.96
N VAL A 253 -9.72 0.59 -13.76
CA VAL A 253 -8.45 0.00 -13.32
C VAL A 253 -7.27 0.91 -13.64
N VAL A 254 -6.37 1.03 -12.66
CA VAL A 254 -5.05 1.67 -12.77
C VAL A 254 -4.00 0.68 -12.27
N PHE A 255 -2.84 0.62 -12.92
CA PHE A 255 -1.70 -0.13 -12.40
C PHE A 255 -0.74 0.79 -11.64
N TRP A 256 -0.25 0.31 -10.49
CA TRP A 256 0.83 0.93 -9.74
C TRP A 256 2.06 0.04 -9.74
N ASN A 257 3.11 0.47 -10.43
CA ASN A 257 4.21 -0.39 -10.83
C ASN A 257 5.53 -0.03 -10.16
N ARG A 258 6.34 -1.07 -9.93
CA ARG A 258 7.74 -0.94 -9.52
C ARG A 258 8.60 -0.26 -10.59
N VAL A 259 9.37 0.71 -10.17
CA VAL A 259 10.49 1.37 -10.84
C VAL A 259 11.58 1.56 -9.79
N ASP A 260 12.80 1.15 -10.08
CA ASP A 260 13.95 1.34 -9.18
C ASP A 260 15.28 1.29 -9.94
N ASP A 261 16.38 1.47 -9.21
CA ASP A 261 17.72 1.51 -9.80
C ASP A 261 18.17 0.17 -10.41
N GLN A 262 17.65 -0.95 -9.89
CA GLN A 262 18.06 -2.30 -10.26
C GLN A 262 17.37 -2.79 -11.53
N PHE A 263 16.07 -2.56 -11.64
CA PHE A 263 15.21 -3.08 -12.70
C PHE A 263 14.68 -1.98 -13.64
N GLY A 264 14.89 -0.71 -13.29
CA GLY A 264 14.45 0.44 -14.09
C GLY A 264 12.95 0.34 -14.42
N TRP A 265 12.63 0.45 -15.71
CA TRP A 265 11.26 0.45 -16.22
C TRP A 265 10.78 -0.93 -16.70
N ALA A 266 11.42 -2.03 -16.28
CA ALA A 266 11.08 -3.38 -16.76
C ALA A 266 9.63 -3.78 -16.46
N THR A 267 9.14 -3.51 -15.24
CA THR A 267 7.76 -3.85 -14.84
C THR A 267 6.72 -3.02 -15.62
N PRO A 268 6.78 -1.67 -15.68
CA PRO A 268 5.90 -0.87 -16.55
C PRO A 268 5.93 -1.28 -18.02
N THR A 269 7.13 -1.57 -18.55
CA THR A 269 7.31 -2.03 -19.94
C THR A 269 6.55 -3.33 -20.19
N ARG A 270 6.65 -4.29 -19.26
CA ARG A 270 5.97 -5.57 -19.38
C ARG A 270 4.45 -5.43 -19.24
N ILE A 271 3.99 -4.61 -18.31
CA ILE A 271 2.56 -4.31 -18.14
C ILE A 271 1.97 -3.67 -19.40
N TYR A 272 2.68 -2.72 -20.03
CA TYR A 272 2.25 -2.16 -21.32
C TYR A 272 2.10 -3.25 -22.38
N GLN A 273 3.10 -4.11 -22.52
CA GLN A 273 3.12 -5.17 -23.54
C GLN A 273 1.98 -6.17 -23.38
N GLU A 274 1.68 -6.58 -22.14
CA GLU A 274 0.64 -7.58 -21.86
C GLU A 274 -0.78 -7.01 -21.89
N PHE A 275 -0.99 -5.82 -21.33
CA PHE A 275 -2.35 -5.32 -21.05
C PHE A 275 -2.77 -4.12 -21.90
N TYR A 276 -1.85 -3.22 -22.25
CA TYR A 276 -2.20 -1.98 -22.96
C TYR A 276 -2.05 -2.09 -24.47
N LYS A 277 -0.96 -2.71 -24.96
CA LYS A 277 -0.56 -2.71 -26.38
C LYS A 277 -1.65 -3.23 -27.34
N SER A 278 -2.43 -4.22 -26.91
CA SER A 278 -3.49 -4.81 -27.75
C SER A 278 -4.74 -3.93 -27.88
N GLY A 279 -4.93 -2.96 -26.98
CA GLY A 279 -6.16 -2.18 -26.87
C GLY A 279 -7.37 -2.95 -26.34
N LYS A 280 -7.25 -4.26 -26.04
CA LYS A 280 -8.35 -5.13 -25.61
C LYS A 280 -9.12 -4.58 -24.41
N TYR A 281 -8.39 -3.98 -23.46
CA TYR A 281 -8.94 -3.53 -22.18
C TYR A 281 -9.11 -2.00 -22.09
N ARG A 282 -9.12 -1.28 -23.22
CA ARG A 282 -9.24 0.19 -23.24
C ARG A 282 -10.45 0.72 -22.46
N ASP A 283 -11.54 -0.03 -22.43
CA ASP A 283 -12.74 0.34 -21.67
C ASP A 283 -12.56 0.17 -20.16
N CYS A 284 -11.60 -0.63 -19.70
CA CYS A 284 -11.32 -0.84 -18.27
C CYS A 284 -10.50 0.30 -17.65
N TRP A 285 -9.78 1.10 -18.45
CA TRP A 285 -8.77 2.02 -17.93
C TRP A 285 -9.35 3.34 -17.42
N VAL A 286 -8.61 3.94 -16.49
CA VAL A 286 -8.74 5.35 -16.15
C VAL A 286 -7.86 6.17 -17.09
N TYR A 287 -8.40 7.25 -17.63
CA TYR A 287 -7.72 8.21 -18.49
C TYR A 287 -7.60 9.56 -17.79
N TRP A 288 -6.48 10.23 -18.01
CA TRP A 288 -6.24 11.58 -17.52
C TRP A 288 -5.40 12.32 -18.55
N ASP A 289 -5.80 13.53 -18.91
CA ASP A 289 -5.11 14.40 -19.87
C ASP A 289 -4.95 13.72 -21.25
N GLY A 290 -5.94 12.91 -21.64
CA GLY A 290 -5.99 12.22 -22.93
C GLY A 290 -5.23 10.90 -23.02
N ALA A 291 -4.54 10.45 -21.95
CA ALA A 291 -3.81 9.19 -21.91
C ALA A 291 -4.22 8.32 -20.70
N PRO A 292 -4.07 6.97 -20.77
CA PRO A 292 -4.28 6.13 -19.60
C PRO A 292 -3.39 6.56 -18.42
N LEU A 293 -3.96 6.53 -17.21
CA LEU A 293 -3.21 6.79 -15.99
C LEU A 293 -2.41 5.55 -15.58
N MET A 294 -1.13 5.73 -15.30
CA MET A 294 -0.28 4.72 -14.67
C MET A 294 0.47 5.32 -13.48
N LEU A 295 0.41 4.63 -12.35
CA LEU A 295 1.16 5.01 -11.16
C LEU A 295 2.50 4.26 -11.14
N VAL A 296 3.54 4.90 -10.62
CA VAL A 296 4.85 4.30 -10.36
C VAL A 296 5.35 4.70 -8.97
N ASN A 297 6.15 3.87 -8.32
CA ASN A 297 6.75 4.20 -7.03
C ASN A 297 7.89 5.23 -7.13
N MET A 298 8.52 5.37 -8.30
CA MET A 298 9.59 6.34 -8.55
C MET A 298 9.43 6.96 -9.95
N LEU A 299 9.53 8.29 -10.03
CA LEU A 299 9.40 9.09 -11.25
C LEU A 299 10.39 10.26 -11.22
N ASN A 300 10.87 10.65 -12.41
CA ASN A 300 11.73 11.83 -12.61
C ASN A 300 13.07 11.83 -11.85
N GLU A 301 13.58 10.66 -11.48
CA GLU A 301 14.92 10.50 -10.95
C GLU A 301 15.96 10.28 -12.07
N SER A 302 17.24 10.51 -11.80
CA SER A 302 18.31 10.26 -12.76
C SER A 302 18.70 8.78 -12.80
N GLY A 303 19.38 8.33 -13.86
CA GLY A 303 19.93 6.97 -13.89
C GLY A 303 18.94 5.97 -14.47
N SER A 304 18.80 4.79 -13.88
CA SER A 304 17.91 3.72 -14.40
C SER A 304 16.42 4.06 -14.31
N THR A 305 16.07 4.96 -13.39
CA THR A 305 14.71 5.44 -13.10
C THR A 305 14.31 6.68 -13.92
N ASP A 306 15.20 7.19 -14.78
CA ASP A 306 14.92 8.32 -15.67
C ASP A 306 13.76 8.01 -16.60
N VAL A 307 12.70 8.81 -16.54
CA VAL A 307 11.47 8.64 -17.33
C VAL A 307 11.75 8.59 -18.84
N ARG A 308 12.83 9.22 -19.31
CA ARG A 308 13.24 9.17 -20.73
C ARG A 308 13.65 7.76 -21.17
N LYS A 309 13.98 6.86 -20.24
CA LYS A 309 14.27 5.45 -20.51
C LYS A 309 13.01 4.59 -20.61
N PHE A 310 11.85 5.11 -20.22
CA PHE A 310 10.60 4.43 -20.47
C PHE A 310 10.16 4.64 -21.91
N ALA A 311 10.24 3.57 -22.71
CA ALA A 311 9.91 3.60 -24.13
C ALA A 311 8.48 4.08 -24.41
N TYR A 312 7.56 3.84 -23.48
CA TYR A 312 6.14 4.15 -23.61
C TYR A 312 5.70 5.36 -22.77
N ARG A 313 6.64 6.22 -22.33
CA ARG A 313 6.32 7.37 -21.45
C ARG A 313 5.28 8.32 -22.05
N ASP A 314 5.24 8.46 -23.37
CA ASP A 314 4.32 9.37 -24.08
C ASP A 314 2.93 8.72 -24.30
N GLU A 315 2.77 7.44 -23.96
CA GLU A 315 1.50 6.69 -24.04
C GLU A 315 0.68 6.78 -22.73
N PHE A 316 1.22 7.41 -21.68
CA PHE A 316 0.63 7.44 -20.35
C PHE A 316 0.68 8.82 -19.71
N THR A 317 -0.33 9.10 -18.91
CA THR A 317 -0.22 10.10 -17.85
C THR A 317 0.37 9.41 -16.63
N LEU A 318 1.59 9.81 -16.24
CA LEU A 318 2.32 9.21 -15.12
C LEU A 318 2.15 10.04 -13.84
N ARG A 319 1.97 9.33 -12.72
CA ARG A 319 2.08 9.89 -11.37
C ARG A 319 2.95 9.01 -10.50
N GLN A 320 3.76 9.65 -9.65
CA GLN A 320 4.48 8.94 -8.60
C GLN A 320 3.53 8.70 -7.43
N GLN A 321 3.51 7.50 -6.88
CA GLN A 321 2.86 7.18 -5.61
C GLN A 321 3.90 6.59 -4.65
N THR A 322 4.20 7.29 -3.55
CA THR A 322 5.28 6.93 -2.60
C THR A 322 4.77 6.51 -1.21
N VAL A 323 5.64 5.85 -0.44
CA VAL A 323 5.49 5.63 1.01
C VAL A 323 5.80 6.92 1.76
N ALA A 324 4.80 7.75 1.99
CA ALA A 324 5.05 9.10 2.49
C ALA A 324 5.50 9.19 3.96
N ILE A 325 5.37 8.14 4.78
CA ILE A 325 5.97 8.09 6.13
C ILE A 325 7.51 8.05 6.07
N LEU A 326 8.06 7.58 4.95
CA LEU A 326 9.50 7.42 4.75
C LEU A 326 10.08 8.53 3.86
N SER A 327 9.23 9.31 3.21
CA SER A 327 9.60 10.39 2.29
C SER A 327 9.36 11.73 2.98
N GLY A 328 10.25 12.70 2.76
CA GLY A 328 10.14 14.03 3.36
C GLY A 328 8.96 14.85 2.82
N PRO A 329 9.12 16.16 2.52
CA PRO A 329 8.05 16.91 1.87
C PRO A 329 7.72 16.28 0.50
N LEU A 330 6.42 16.10 0.23
CA LEU A 330 5.93 15.55 -1.03
C LEU A 330 6.28 16.47 -2.20
N ALA A 331 6.68 15.88 -3.32
CA ALA A 331 6.84 16.60 -4.58
C ALA A 331 5.47 16.96 -5.16
N GLN A 332 5.44 17.97 -6.04
CA GLN A 332 4.23 18.33 -6.78
C GLN A 332 3.68 17.14 -7.57
N ASN A 333 2.35 16.97 -7.53
CA ASN A 333 1.62 15.85 -8.15
C ASN A 333 1.99 14.45 -7.61
N GLU A 334 2.71 14.37 -6.49
CA GLU A 334 3.04 13.10 -5.85
C GLU A 334 1.86 12.59 -5.03
N TRP A 335 1.45 11.37 -5.36
CA TRP A 335 0.46 10.61 -4.61
C TRP A 335 1.14 9.88 -3.47
N THR A 336 0.34 9.52 -2.47
CA THR A 336 0.84 8.83 -1.28
C THR A 336 -0.02 7.64 -0.95
N PHE A 337 0.59 6.68 -0.27
CA PHE A 337 -0.12 5.70 0.53
C PHE A 337 0.39 5.75 1.97
N LEU A 338 -0.51 5.46 2.92
CA LEU A 338 -0.22 5.50 4.36
C LEU A 338 0.35 6.84 4.84
N TYR A 339 -0.19 7.99 4.39
CA TYR A 339 0.32 9.30 4.79
C TYR A 339 -0.48 9.96 5.90
N ASP A 340 0.19 10.35 6.98
CA ASP A 340 -0.41 11.09 8.10
C ASP A 340 0.03 12.55 8.20
N GLY A 341 0.82 13.05 7.24
CA GLY A 341 1.26 14.45 7.27
C GLY A 341 0.09 15.41 7.11
N SER A 342 0.30 16.68 7.49
CA SER A 342 -0.81 17.60 7.76
C SER A 342 -1.57 18.05 6.50
N VAL A 343 -0.90 18.28 5.37
CA VAL A 343 -1.53 18.88 4.17
C VAL A 343 -1.25 18.03 2.93
N PRO A 344 -2.26 17.70 2.11
CA PRO A 344 -2.05 17.00 0.84
C PRO A 344 -1.26 17.87 -0.13
N CYS A 345 -0.57 17.25 -1.08
CA CYS A 345 0.16 18.02 -2.09
C CYS A 345 -0.83 18.73 -3.03
N LYS A 346 -0.46 19.95 -3.45
CA LYS A 346 -1.20 20.71 -4.45
C LYS A 346 -0.60 20.46 -5.84
N ASP A 347 -1.48 20.43 -6.84
CA ASP A 347 -1.09 20.42 -8.25
C ASP A 347 -0.57 21.79 -8.71
N ALA A 348 -0.29 21.93 -10.01
CA ALA A 348 0.19 23.19 -10.60
C ALA A 348 -0.83 24.33 -10.55
N ASP A 349 -2.11 24.01 -10.47
CA ASP A 349 -3.22 24.96 -10.42
C ASP A 349 -3.63 25.29 -8.97
N GLY A 350 -2.99 24.64 -7.98
CA GLY A 350 -3.20 24.87 -6.57
C GLY A 350 -4.32 24.03 -5.93
N ASN A 351 -4.87 23.05 -6.66
CA ASN A 351 -5.88 22.11 -6.18
C ASN A 351 -5.24 20.91 -5.50
N TYR A 352 -5.94 20.29 -4.56
CA TYR A 352 -5.48 19.05 -3.94
C TYR A 352 -5.73 17.87 -4.87
N GLU A 353 -4.67 17.16 -5.23
CA GLU A 353 -4.78 16.08 -6.21
C GLU A 353 -5.24 14.77 -5.56
N GLN A 354 -4.56 14.36 -4.49
CA GLN A 354 -4.80 13.07 -3.85
C GLN A 354 -4.66 13.09 -2.33
N ILE A 355 -5.50 12.31 -1.64
CA ILE A 355 -5.34 11.96 -0.22
C ILE A 355 -5.45 10.45 -0.07
N SER A 356 -4.53 9.85 0.69
CA SER A 356 -4.68 8.47 1.13
C SER A 356 -5.48 8.34 2.41
N VAL A 357 -6.28 7.27 2.48
CA VAL A 357 -7.08 6.87 3.63
C VAL A 357 -6.72 5.42 3.98
N TYR A 358 -6.44 5.17 5.24
CA TYR A 358 -6.06 3.86 5.77
C TYR A 358 -6.78 3.55 7.07
N VAL A 359 -6.90 2.27 7.39
CA VAL A 359 -7.50 1.78 8.65
C VAL A 359 -6.46 1.44 9.70
N ALA A 360 -5.25 1.08 9.28
CA ALA A 360 -4.12 0.82 10.14
C ALA A 360 -2.83 1.15 9.38
N ARG A 361 -1.73 1.37 10.12
CA ARG A 361 -0.41 1.58 9.54
C ARG A 361 0.71 1.21 10.51
N GLN A 362 1.91 1.02 10.00
CA GLN A 362 3.11 0.79 10.77
C GLN A 362 4.26 1.70 10.36
N SER A 363 5.24 1.86 11.24
CA SER A 363 6.54 2.48 10.89
C SER A 363 7.55 1.46 10.37
N THR A 364 7.54 0.23 10.91
CA THR A 364 8.45 -0.84 10.49
C THR A 364 7.67 -2.13 10.23
N TYR A 365 7.23 -2.78 11.30
CA TYR A 365 6.41 -4.00 11.26
C TYR A 365 5.05 -3.72 11.88
N MET A 366 3.99 -4.23 11.25
CA MET A 366 2.63 -4.14 11.76
C MET A 366 2.47 -4.94 13.06
N SER A 367 3.22 -6.04 13.20
CA SER A 367 3.28 -6.81 14.44
C SER A 367 4.06 -6.12 15.57
N ASN A 368 4.80 -5.03 15.30
CA ASN A 368 5.39 -4.19 16.35
C ASN A 368 4.38 -3.14 16.82
N THR A 369 3.44 -3.59 17.66
CA THR A 369 2.29 -2.81 18.14
C THR A 369 2.67 -1.56 18.95
N ALA A 370 3.90 -1.48 19.45
CA ALA A 370 4.43 -0.27 20.10
C ALA A 370 4.58 0.91 19.13
N THR A 371 4.69 0.63 17.83
CA THR A 371 4.86 1.65 16.77
C THR A 371 3.78 1.60 15.69
N ALA A 372 2.97 0.55 15.67
CA ALA A 372 1.84 0.46 14.76
C ALA A 372 0.64 1.26 15.29
N ILE A 373 -0.09 1.87 14.37
CA ILE A 373 -1.41 2.45 14.62
C ILE A 373 -2.43 1.46 14.07
N GLY A 374 -3.16 0.82 14.98
CA GLY A 374 -4.23 -0.09 14.64
C GLY A 374 -5.51 0.62 14.24
N ARG A 375 -6.53 -0.20 14.01
CA ARG A 375 -7.89 0.19 13.63
C ARG A 375 -8.63 1.02 14.67
N ARG A 376 -8.38 0.76 15.96
CA ARG A 376 -8.96 1.47 17.12
C ARG A 376 -10.48 1.59 17.04
N GLY A 377 -11.16 0.47 16.79
CA GLY A 377 -12.62 0.45 16.62
C GLY A 377 -13.14 1.30 15.45
N GLY A 378 -12.28 1.69 14.49
CA GLY A 378 -12.65 2.55 13.36
C GLY A 378 -12.18 4.01 13.51
N GLU A 379 -11.66 4.41 14.67
CA GLU A 379 -11.19 5.78 14.92
C GLU A 379 -10.11 6.22 13.92
N THR A 380 -9.18 5.31 13.59
CA THR A 380 -8.12 5.59 12.61
C THR A 380 -8.72 5.90 11.23
N PHE A 381 -9.64 5.06 10.77
CA PHE A 381 -10.31 5.22 9.47
C PHE A 381 -11.11 6.53 9.40
N TYR A 382 -11.88 6.81 10.46
CA TYR A 382 -12.68 8.02 10.57
C TYR A 382 -11.82 9.29 10.53
N LYS A 383 -10.69 9.33 11.24
CA LYS A 383 -9.76 10.48 11.20
C LYS A 383 -9.20 10.71 9.80
N GLN A 384 -8.87 9.65 9.07
CA GLN A 384 -8.42 9.76 7.68
C GLN A 384 -9.53 10.31 6.78
N TRP A 385 -10.76 9.82 6.92
CA TRP A 385 -11.90 10.35 6.18
C TRP A 385 -12.20 11.81 6.51
N LYS A 386 -12.22 12.21 7.79
CA LYS A 386 -12.37 13.64 8.15
C LYS A 386 -11.40 14.53 7.42
N ARG A 387 -10.15 14.09 7.27
CA ARG A 387 -9.14 14.82 6.52
C ARG A 387 -9.48 14.90 5.03
N ALA A 388 -9.97 13.82 4.43
CA ALA A 388 -10.46 13.85 3.05
C ALA A 388 -11.60 14.87 2.85
N PHE A 389 -12.60 14.90 3.75
CA PHE A 389 -13.67 15.90 3.75
C PHE A 389 -13.18 17.33 4.05
N GLN A 390 -12.10 17.50 4.79
CA GLN A 390 -11.55 18.84 5.03
C GLN A 390 -10.93 19.45 3.76
N TYR A 391 -10.24 18.64 2.98
CA TYR A 391 -9.42 19.10 1.85
C TYR A 391 -10.10 18.93 0.49
N HIS A 392 -11.06 18.01 0.36
CA HIS A 392 -11.77 17.69 -0.88
C HIS A 392 -10.85 17.56 -2.12
N PRO A 393 -9.92 16.59 -2.11
CA PRO A 393 -9.06 16.36 -3.26
C PRO A 393 -9.84 15.83 -4.47
N LYS A 394 -9.22 15.91 -5.64
CA LYS A 394 -9.71 15.26 -6.86
C LYS A 394 -9.94 13.75 -6.66
N VAL A 395 -8.99 13.07 -5.98
CA VAL A 395 -9.02 11.63 -5.71
C VAL A 395 -8.78 11.34 -4.23
N VAL A 396 -9.66 10.56 -3.62
CA VAL A 396 -9.41 9.89 -2.33
C VAL A 396 -8.99 8.45 -2.63
N THR A 397 -7.87 7.98 -2.07
CA THR A 397 -7.38 6.60 -2.28
C THR A 397 -7.38 5.82 -0.99
N LEU A 398 -8.18 4.77 -0.92
CA LEU A 398 -8.26 3.87 0.21
C LEU A 398 -7.17 2.80 0.12
N THR A 399 -6.69 2.39 1.28
CA THR A 399 -5.67 1.35 1.46
C THR A 399 -6.14 0.42 2.59
N TRP A 400 -6.37 -0.87 2.37
CA TRP A 400 -6.48 -1.65 1.11
C TRP A 400 -7.84 -2.33 1.02
N TRP A 401 -8.30 -2.71 -0.17
CA TRP A 401 -9.46 -3.61 -0.28
C TRP A 401 -9.12 -4.98 0.33
N ASN A 402 -8.17 -5.70 -0.25
CA ASN A 402 -7.96 -7.12 0.03
C ASN A 402 -6.51 -7.51 0.31
N GLU A 403 -5.79 -6.75 1.13
CA GLU A 403 -4.41 -7.07 1.51
C GLU A 403 -4.37 -8.09 2.67
N TRP A 404 -4.68 -9.36 2.39
CA TRP A 404 -4.90 -10.37 3.43
C TRP A 404 -3.65 -11.03 4.00
N ALA A 405 -2.57 -11.12 3.23
CA ALA A 405 -1.41 -11.91 3.59
C ALA A 405 -0.20 -11.03 3.92
N ALA A 406 0.70 -11.56 4.74
CA ALA A 406 2.00 -10.96 5.05
C ALA A 406 3.06 -12.05 5.16
N GLN A 407 4.29 -11.72 4.74
CA GLN A 407 5.43 -12.63 4.87
C GLN A 407 5.90 -12.65 6.33
N ARG A 408 6.18 -13.86 6.85
CA ARG A 408 6.77 -14.03 8.17
C ARG A 408 8.28 -13.78 8.14
N PHE A 409 8.74 -12.79 8.89
CA PHE A 409 10.15 -12.60 9.24
C PHE A 409 10.43 -12.97 10.70
N VAL A 410 11.71 -13.15 11.03
CA VAL A 410 12.15 -13.27 12.43
C VAL A 410 13.21 -12.20 12.68
N VAL A 411 12.88 -11.24 13.53
CA VAL A 411 13.75 -10.09 13.87
C VAL A 411 14.02 -10.15 15.35
N ASN A 412 15.30 -10.26 15.74
CA ASN A 412 15.71 -10.40 17.14
C ASN A 412 14.98 -11.54 17.88
N GLY A 413 14.76 -12.67 17.20
CA GLY A 413 14.04 -13.83 17.75
C GLY A 413 12.51 -13.70 17.79
N VAL A 414 11.94 -12.61 17.28
CA VAL A 414 10.48 -12.35 17.31
C VAL A 414 9.88 -12.41 15.91
N ASN A 415 8.74 -13.09 15.78
CA ASN A 415 7.96 -13.11 14.54
C ASN A 415 7.52 -11.68 14.16
N SER A 416 7.92 -11.27 12.96
CA SER A 416 7.70 -9.91 12.46
C SER A 416 6.94 -9.96 11.15
N PHE A 417 5.85 -9.21 11.08
CA PHE A 417 5.01 -9.11 9.88
C PHE A 417 4.89 -7.65 9.47
N THR A 418 5.19 -7.39 8.20
CA THR A 418 4.92 -6.11 7.57
C THR A 418 3.45 -6.09 7.17
N ASP A 419 2.82 -4.92 7.22
CA ASP A 419 1.51 -4.64 6.64
C ASP A 419 0.29 -5.26 7.34
N ASN A 420 0.32 -6.55 7.67
CA ASN A 420 -0.80 -7.24 8.28
C ASN A 420 -0.35 -8.17 9.40
N TYR A 421 -1.13 -8.25 10.48
CA TYR A 421 -0.82 -9.09 11.62
C TYR A 421 -2.06 -9.71 12.24
N ASN A 422 -3.04 -8.91 12.66
CA ASN A 422 -4.27 -9.41 13.28
C ASN A 422 -5.44 -8.45 13.04
N GLN A 423 -6.62 -8.74 13.59
CA GLN A 423 -7.82 -7.92 13.38
C GLN A 423 -7.62 -6.43 13.69
N GLU A 424 -6.88 -6.07 14.74
CA GLU A 424 -6.62 -4.67 15.11
C GLU A 424 -5.50 -4.05 14.26
N TYR A 425 -4.50 -4.84 13.87
CA TYR A 425 -3.30 -4.40 13.17
C TYR A 425 -3.19 -5.06 11.79
N SER A 426 -4.07 -4.67 10.87
CA SER A 426 -4.07 -5.05 9.45
C SER A 426 -4.74 -3.96 8.61
N ARG A 427 -4.35 -3.84 7.33
CA ARG A 427 -4.70 -2.68 6.48
C ARG A 427 -5.91 -2.90 5.57
N ASP A 428 -6.30 -4.14 5.35
CA ASP A 428 -7.39 -4.49 4.44
C ASP A 428 -8.77 -4.13 5.03
N ILE A 429 -9.79 -4.00 4.18
CA ILE A 429 -11.17 -3.71 4.59
C ILE A 429 -12.21 -4.61 3.91
N GLU A 430 -11.75 -5.66 3.22
CA GLU A 430 -12.62 -6.69 2.67
C GLU A 430 -13.41 -7.34 3.81
N PRO A 431 -14.71 -7.65 3.62
CA PRO A 431 -15.49 -8.37 4.62
C PRO A 431 -14.79 -9.65 5.07
N MET A 432 -14.75 -9.86 6.38
CA MET A 432 -14.09 -11.02 6.99
C MET A 432 -15.10 -12.00 7.57
N LYS A 433 -14.70 -13.26 7.72
CA LYS A 433 -15.46 -14.24 8.47
C LYS A 433 -15.20 -14.06 9.97
N GLY A 434 -16.25 -13.92 10.76
CA GLY A 434 -16.13 -13.58 12.19
C GLY A 434 -15.57 -12.16 12.39
N GLY A 435 -14.86 -11.93 13.50
CA GLY A 435 -14.18 -10.65 13.77
C GLY A 435 -15.10 -9.43 13.62
N HIS A 436 -14.72 -8.51 12.72
CA HIS A 436 -15.50 -7.29 12.44
C HIS A 436 -16.50 -7.44 11.27
N GLY A 437 -16.67 -8.65 10.72
CA GLY A 437 -17.60 -8.92 9.63
C GLY A 437 -17.41 -7.98 8.44
N ASP A 438 -18.47 -7.29 8.04
CA ASP A 438 -18.49 -6.31 6.95
C ASP A 438 -18.43 -4.84 7.43
N GLN A 439 -18.11 -4.60 8.71
CA GLN A 439 -18.27 -3.27 9.32
C GLN A 439 -17.44 -2.17 8.60
N TYR A 440 -16.21 -2.47 8.17
CA TYR A 440 -15.38 -1.53 7.41
C TYR A 440 -15.89 -1.31 5.98
N TYR A 441 -16.48 -2.33 5.37
CA TYR A 441 -17.17 -2.19 4.09
C TYR A 441 -18.37 -1.24 4.23
N GLN A 442 -19.21 -1.42 5.26
CA GLN A 442 -20.36 -0.54 5.50
C GLN A 442 -19.95 0.91 5.78
N TRP A 443 -18.93 1.12 6.61
CA TRP A 443 -18.38 2.46 6.83
C TRP A 443 -17.81 3.08 5.56
N MET A 444 -17.06 2.32 4.76
CA MET A 444 -16.57 2.79 3.46
C MET A 444 -17.73 3.27 2.58
N LYS A 445 -18.82 2.50 2.43
CA LYS A 445 -19.99 2.91 1.64
C LYS A 445 -20.57 4.24 2.15
N GLN A 446 -20.74 4.37 3.47
CA GLN A 446 -21.30 5.58 4.08
C GLN A 446 -20.42 6.80 3.83
N TYR A 447 -19.10 6.68 4.05
CA TYR A 447 -18.17 7.78 3.83
C TYR A 447 -18.10 8.17 2.35
N ILE A 448 -18.04 7.22 1.42
CA ILE A 448 -18.01 7.51 -0.02
C ILE A 448 -19.29 8.22 -0.45
N ALA A 449 -20.46 7.71 -0.04
CA ALA A 449 -21.74 8.31 -0.40
C ALA A 449 -21.86 9.76 0.10
N ALA A 450 -21.50 10.01 1.36
CA ALA A 450 -21.52 11.36 1.94
C ALA A 450 -20.49 12.29 1.28
N TYR A 451 -19.29 11.80 0.98
CA TYR A 451 -18.22 12.57 0.34
C TYR A 451 -18.65 13.04 -1.04
N LYS A 452 -19.16 12.13 -1.87
CA LYS A 452 -19.65 12.43 -3.22
C LYS A 452 -20.90 13.30 -3.23
N ALA A 453 -21.70 13.25 -2.16
CA ALA A 453 -22.87 14.10 -1.99
C ALA A 453 -22.55 15.48 -1.36
N HIS A 454 -21.27 15.79 -1.10
CA HIS A 454 -20.82 17.00 -0.40
C HIS A 454 -21.55 17.22 0.94
N GLN A 455 -21.80 16.13 1.67
CA GLN A 455 -22.37 16.16 3.01
C GLN A 455 -21.26 16.25 4.06
N GLU A 456 -21.65 16.48 5.32
CA GLU A 456 -20.73 16.36 6.45
C GLU A 456 -20.22 14.92 6.58
N CYS A 457 -18.97 14.76 7.03
CA CYS A 457 -18.39 13.44 7.28
C CYS A 457 -19.22 12.69 8.33
N PRO A 458 -19.81 11.52 8.00
CA PRO A 458 -20.57 10.72 8.95
C PRO A 458 -19.81 10.47 10.24
N TYR A 459 -20.47 10.60 11.39
CA TYR A 459 -19.84 10.31 12.67
C TYR A 459 -19.54 8.80 12.78
N LEU A 460 -18.40 8.46 13.39
CA LEU A 460 -18.14 7.10 13.82
C LEU A 460 -19.16 6.72 14.89
N VAL A 461 -20.07 5.82 14.55
CA VAL A 461 -20.99 5.18 15.50
C VAL A 461 -20.38 3.83 15.84
N GLU A 462 -19.81 3.73 17.04
CA GLU A 462 -19.43 2.43 17.62
C GLU A 462 -20.70 1.60 17.81
N LYS A 463 -20.69 0.35 17.33
CA LYS A 463 -21.79 -0.59 17.56
C LYS A 463 -21.59 -1.35 18.85
#